data_AF-A0A829YJJ6-F1
#
_entry.id   AF-A0A829YJJ6-F1
#
_cell.length_a   1.000
_cell.length_b   1.000
_cell.length_c   1.000
_cell.angle_alpha   90.00
_cell.angle_beta   90.00
_cell.angle_gamma   90.00
#
_symmetry.space_group_name_H-M   'P 1'
#
loop_
_entity.id
_entity.type
_entity.pdbx_description
1 polymer ?
#
loop_
_entity_poly.entity_id
_entity_poly.type
_entity_poly.pdbx_seq_one_letter_code
_entity_poly.pdbx_strand_id
1 'polypeptide(L)'
;MTDTVTATSDRRSLREQVEDLLPAWRSWYPSLFDAAADLGLIRARVCSPSSLMLSNRHAAVQSEAMQMFKEKWSVEDEPEEPQLPIRLQRHPTPRKPFKKKPKPSY
;
A
#
# COMPACT_ATOMS: atom_id res chain seq x y z
N MET A 1 37.04 22.54 -15.17
CA MET A 1 36.11 23.26 -14.28
C MET A 1 35.61 22.25 -13.27
N THR A 2 36.19 22.35 -12.08
CA THR A 2 36.13 21.39 -10.98
C THR A 2 35.26 21.97 -9.87
N ASP A 3 34.02 21.51 -9.75
CA ASP A 3 33.20 21.80 -8.56
C ASP A 3 32.89 20.49 -7.84
N THR A 4 33.88 20.02 -7.10
CA THR A 4 33.69 19.04 -6.02
C THR A 4 33.13 19.77 -4.80
N VAL A 5 31.86 20.12 -4.86
CA VAL A 5 31.05 20.62 -3.74
C VAL A 5 30.07 19.48 -3.45
N THR A 6 30.11 18.67 -2.40
CA THR A 6 30.42 18.84 -0.97
C THR A 6 30.59 17.42 -0.41
N ALA A 7 31.82 17.01 -0.09
CA ALA A 7 32.09 15.70 0.50
C ALA A 7 32.86 15.81 1.81
N THR A 8 32.38 16.67 2.70
CA THR A 8 32.72 16.63 4.13
C THR A 8 31.44 16.97 4.89
N SER A 9 30.58 15.96 5.06
CA SER A 9 29.56 16.01 6.09
C SER A 9 30.30 16.04 7.43
N ASP A 10 30.62 17.25 7.90
CA ASP A 10 31.00 17.48 9.29
C ASP A 10 30.01 16.72 10.17
N ARG A 11 30.50 16.08 11.23
CA ARG A 11 29.76 15.16 12.12
C ARG A 11 28.59 15.79 12.91
N ARG A 12 27.91 16.79 12.35
CA ARG A 12 26.68 17.37 12.89
C ARG A 12 25.53 16.43 12.61
N SER A 13 24.72 16.22 13.63
CA SER A 13 23.50 15.44 13.45
C SER A 13 22.56 16.16 12.45
N LEU A 14 21.74 15.41 11.72
CA LEU A 14 20.74 16.00 10.81
C LEU A 14 19.84 17.00 11.54
N ARG A 15 19.56 16.73 12.82
CA ARG A 15 18.79 17.61 13.68
C ARG A 15 19.47 18.95 13.92
N GLU A 16 20.77 18.97 14.20
CA GLU A 16 21.54 20.21 14.34
C GLU A 16 21.53 21.01 13.04
N GLN A 17 21.74 20.34 11.91
CA GLN A 17 21.72 21.00 10.60
C GLN A 17 20.36 21.67 10.30
N VAL A 18 19.25 21.02 10.66
CA VAL A 18 17.91 21.60 10.52
C VAL A 18 17.70 22.76 11.49
N GLU A 19 18.12 22.63 12.75
CA GLU A 19 17.93 23.68 13.77
C GLU A 19 18.74 24.95 13.45
N ASP A 20 19.93 24.80 12.85
CA ASP A 20 20.78 25.92 12.40
C ASP A 20 20.12 26.70 11.24
N LEU A 21 19.47 25.99 10.31
CA LEU A 21 18.83 26.59 9.14
C LEU A 21 17.41 27.12 9.43
N LEU A 22 16.66 26.39 10.23
CA LEU A 22 15.27 26.68 10.56
C LEU A 22 15.01 26.47 12.07
N PRO A 23 15.33 27.48 12.89
CA PRO A 23 15.04 27.43 14.32
C PRO A 23 13.55 27.26 14.58
N ALA A 24 13.19 26.47 15.59
CA ALA A 24 11.80 26.19 15.95
C ALA A 24 10.95 25.57 14.82
N TRP A 25 11.57 24.84 13.88
CA TRP A 25 10.88 24.10 12.80
C TRP A 25 9.73 23.21 13.28
N ARG A 26 9.76 22.75 14.54
CA ARG A 26 8.74 21.89 15.17
C ARG A 26 7.32 22.49 15.20
N SER A 27 7.18 23.81 15.11
CA SER A 27 5.85 24.45 15.05
C SER A 27 5.22 24.40 13.65
N TRP A 28 6.04 24.20 12.61
CA TRP A 28 5.63 24.23 11.21
C TRP A 28 5.55 22.83 10.58
N TYR A 29 6.39 21.90 11.06
CA TYR A 29 6.50 20.57 10.49
C TYR A 29 6.15 19.47 11.50
N PRO A 30 5.43 18.41 11.06
CA PRO A 30 5.07 17.30 11.93
C PRO A 30 6.27 16.39 12.23
N SER A 31 7.30 16.37 11.39
CA SER A 31 8.51 15.57 11.60
C SER A 31 9.79 16.29 11.19
N LEU A 32 10.93 15.89 11.78
CA LEU A 32 12.26 16.40 11.42
C LEU A 32 12.58 16.12 9.95
N PHE A 33 12.12 14.99 9.43
CA PHE A 33 12.42 14.55 8.09
C PHE A 33 11.70 15.37 7.03
N ASP A 34 10.49 15.87 7.32
CA ASP A 34 9.77 16.75 6.40
C ASP A 34 10.49 18.09 6.24
N ALA A 35 10.93 18.69 7.36
CA ALA A 35 11.74 19.90 7.33
C ALA A 35 13.08 19.67 6.60
N ALA A 36 13.76 18.55 6.88
CA ALA A 36 15.02 18.21 6.23
C ALA A 36 14.87 17.96 4.71
N ALA A 37 13.74 17.40 4.28
CA ALA A 37 13.45 17.16 2.87
C ALA A 37 13.20 18.47 2.12
N ASP A 38 12.41 19.38 2.69
CA ASP A 38 12.14 20.70 2.12
C ASP A 38 13.39 21.58 2.03
N LEU A 39 14.27 21.50 3.04
CA LEU A 39 15.57 22.17 3.05
C LEU A 39 16.60 21.52 2.09
N GLY A 40 16.29 20.38 1.50
CA GLY A 40 17.19 19.65 0.59
C GLY A 40 18.39 18.99 1.29
N LEU A 41 18.37 18.87 2.62
CA LEU A 41 19.41 18.19 3.40
C LEU A 41 19.40 16.67 3.15
N ILE A 42 18.23 16.12 2.83
CA ILE A 42 18.05 14.71 2.46
C ILE A 42 17.36 14.60 1.09
N ARG A 43 17.78 13.62 0.29
CA ARG A 43 17.15 13.30 -1.01
C ARG A 43 16.09 12.19 -0.90
N ALA A 44 15.72 11.81 0.32
CA ALA A 44 14.79 10.72 0.58
C ALA A 44 13.34 11.23 0.63
N ARG A 45 12.41 10.42 0.11
CA ARG A 45 10.97 10.67 0.25
C ARG A 45 10.47 9.92 1.49
N VAL A 46 9.88 10.65 2.43
CA VAL A 46 9.18 10.03 3.57
C VAL A 46 7.87 9.46 3.04
N CYS A 47 7.69 8.15 3.17
CA CYS A 47 6.46 7.47 2.78
C CYS A 47 5.84 6.81 4.01
N SER A 48 4.52 6.63 4.00
CA SER A 48 3.85 5.89 5.05
C SER A 48 4.39 4.45 5.11
N PRO A 49 4.45 3.80 6.29
CA PRO A 49 4.92 2.43 6.41
C PRO A 49 4.16 1.44 5.50
N SER A 50 2.87 1.69 5.28
CA SER A 50 2.04 0.90 4.37
C SER A 50 2.51 0.98 2.91
N SER A 51 3.13 2.09 2.49
CA SER A 51 3.67 2.25 1.13
C SER A 51 4.93 1.40 0.90
N LEU A 52 5.67 1.06 1.96
CA LEU A 52 6.83 0.16 1.87
C LEU A 52 6.44 -1.32 1.79
N MET A 53 5.19 -1.68 2.10
CA MET A 53 4.75 -3.06 2.01
C MET A 53 4.84 -3.53 0.56
N LEU A 54 5.60 -4.61 0.34
CA LEU A 54 5.81 -5.21 -0.99
C LEU A 54 4.49 -5.54 -1.69
N SER A 55 3.48 -6.00 -0.94
CA SER A 55 2.13 -6.27 -1.45
C SER A 55 1.50 -5.03 -2.08
N ASN A 56 1.65 -3.87 -1.44
CA ASN A 56 1.08 -2.62 -1.94
C ASN A 56 1.89 -2.08 -3.12
N ARG A 57 3.22 -2.16 -3.08
CA ARG A 57 4.08 -1.76 -4.20
C ARG A 57 3.83 -2.58 -5.46
N HIS A 58 3.53 -3.87 -5.30
CA HIS A 58 3.33 -4.80 -6.41
C HIS A 58 1.86 -4.98 -6.78
N ALA A 59 0.92 -4.34 -6.08
CA ALA A 59 -0.51 -4.47 -6.37
C ALA A 59 -0.84 -4.07 -7.81
N ALA A 60 -0.22 -3.00 -8.32
CA ALA A 60 -0.38 -2.55 -9.70
C ALA A 60 0.10 -3.62 -10.71
N VAL A 61 1.31 -4.15 -10.50
CA VAL A 61 1.88 -5.21 -11.35
C VAL A 61 1.03 -6.48 -11.30
N GLN A 62 0.53 -6.85 -10.12
CA GLN A 62 -0.36 -8.01 -9.97
C GLN A 62 -1.68 -7.79 -10.70
N SER A 63 -2.27 -6.60 -10.61
CA SER A 63 -3.51 -6.27 -11.32
C SER A 63 -3.33 -6.29 -12.83
N GLU A 64 -2.21 -5.74 -13.34
CA GLU A 64 -1.86 -5.76 -14.76
C GLU A 64 -1.61 -7.19 -15.25
N ALA A 65 -0.90 -8.01 -14.48
CA ALA A 65 -0.69 -9.41 -14.79
C ALA A 65 -2.00 -10.21 -14.81
N MET A 66 -2.92 -9.96 -13.87
CA MET A 66 -4.25 -10.57 -13.86
C MET A 66 -5.10 -10.14 -15.06
N GLN A 67 -5.02 -8.87 -15.44
CA GLN A 67 -5.73 -8.35 -16.62
C GLN A 67 -5.18 -8.98 -17.91
N MET A 68 -3.86 -8.98 -18.08
CA MET A 68 -3.18 -9.64 -19.21
C MET A 68 -3.49 -11.13 -19.27
N PHE A 69 -3.55 -11.79 -18.11
CA PHE A 69 -3.95 -13.18 -18.01
C PHE A 69 -5.39 -13.37 -18.50
N LYS A 70 -6.31 -12.52 -18.05
CA LYS A 70 -7.70 -12.53 -18.51
C LYS A 70 -7.78 -12.36 -20.03
N GLU A 71 -7.12 -11.35 -20.58
CA GLU A 71 -7.19 -11.05 -22.02
C GLU A 71 -6.60 -12.14 -22.92
N LYS A 72 -5.49 -12.76 -22.50
CA LYS A 72 -4.75 -13.72 -23.34
C LYS A 72 -5.18 -15.17 -23.13
N TRP A 73 -5.67 -15.49 -21.93
CA TRP A 73 -5.94 -16.87 -21.52
C TRP A 73 -7.34 -17.09 -20.94
N SER A 74 -8.08 -16.05 -20.56
CA SER A 74 -9.52 -16.24 -20.35
C SER A 74 -10.19 -16.19 -21.72
N VAL A 75 -10.68 -17.35 -22.14
CA VAL A 75 -11.64 -17.45 -23.22
C VAL A 75 -12.92 -16.82 -22.70
N GLU A 76 -13.11 -15.52 -22.93
CA GLU A 76 -14.38 -14.82 -22.72
C GLU A 76 -15.30 -15.06 -23.92
N ASP A 77 -15.33 -16.30 -24.42
CA ASP A 77 -16.52 -16.91 -25.02
C ASP A 77 -17.07 -17.83 -23.94
N GLU A 78 -17.77 -17.25 -22.97
CA GLU A 78 -18.83 -18.00 -22.29
C GLU A 78 -20.00 -17.93 -23.27
N PRO A 79 -20.24 -18.96 -24.12
CA PRO A 79 -21.48 -19.01 -24.86
C PRO A 79 -22.59 -19.01 -23.81
N GLU A 80 -23.55 -18.09 -23.96
CA GLU A 80 -24.81 -18.06 -23.23
C GLU A 80 -25.25 -19.50 -22.95
N GLU A 81 -25.15 -19.91 -21.67
CA GLU A 81 -25.33 -21.32 -21.32
C GLU A 81 -26.66 -21.79 -21.90
N PRO A 82 -26.70 -22.82 -22.77
CA PRO A 82 -27.98 -23.35 -23.21
C PRO A 82 -28.72 -23.81 -21.96
N GLN A 83 -29.89 -23.23 -21.72
CA GLN A 83 -30.70 -23.47 -20.52
C GLN A 83 -30.75 -24.96 -20.21
N LEU A 84 -29.96 -25.39 -19.22
CA LEU A 84 -29.94 -26.78 -18.81
C LEU A 84 -31.33 -27.13 -18.27
N PRO A 85 -31.89 -28.30 -18.60
CA PRO A 85 -33.17 -28.70 -18.05
C PRO A 85 -33.11 -28.66 -16.51
N ILE A 86 -34.16 -28.07 -15.91
CA ILE A 86 -34.36 -27.72 -14.48
C ILE A 86 -33.80 -28.73 -13.47
N ARG A 87 -33.68 -30.00 -13.87
CA ARG A 87 -33.24 -31.12 -13.03
C ARG A 87 -31.79 -31.03 -12.53
N LEU A 88 -30.91 -30.26 -13.17
CA LEU A 88 -29.51 -30.09 -12.74
C LEU A 88 -29.25 -28.78 -11.97
N GLN A 89 -30.23 -27.88 -11.85
CA GLN A 89 -30.10 -26.60 -11.15
C GLN A 89 -30.29 -26.72 -9.62
N ARG A 90 -29.77 -27.77 -8.98
CA ARG A 90 -29.76 -27.81 -7.51
C ARG A 90 -28.59 -27.00 -6.99
N HIS A 91 -28.80 -25.71 -6.82
CA HIS A 91 -27.91 -24.84 -6.06
C HIS A 91 -27.81 -25.38 -4.61
N PRO A 92 -26.61 -25.50 -4.02
CA PRO A 92 -26.49 -25.82 -2.62
C PRO A 92 -27.16 -24.70 -1.81
N THR A 93 -28.21 -25.04 -1.06
CA THR A 93 -28.88 -24.05 -0.21
C THR A 93 -27.89 -23.55 0.84
N PRO A 94 -27.89 -22.24 1.17
CA PRO A 94 -27.00 -21.72 2.20
C PRO A 94 -27.31 -22.42 3.51
N ARG A 95 -26.28 -23.02 4.13
CA ARG A 95 -26.39 -23.67 5.43
C ARG A 95 -26.88 -22.65 6.45
N LYS A 96 -28.08 -22.85 6.99
CA LYS A 96 -28.64 -21.98 8.04
C LYS A 96 -27.69 -21.96 9.26
N PRO A 97 -27.39 -20.80 9.84
CA PRO A 97 -26.54 -20.73 11.01
C PRO A 97 -27.20 -21.44 12.19
N PHE A 98 -26.45 -22.32 12.86
CA PHE A 98 -26.89 -22.97 14.09
C PHE A 98 -27.11 -21.92 15.18
N LYS A 99 -28.37 -21.69 15.56
CA LYS A 99 -28.71 -20.87 16.73
C LYS A 99 -28.24 -21.60 17.99
N LYS A 100 -27.18 -21.10 18.63
CA LYS A 100 -26.75 -21.57 19.95
C LYS A 100 -27.87 -21.30 20.95
N LYS A 101 -28.34 -22.35 21.64
CA LYS A 101 -29.32 -22.19 22.73
C LYS A 101 -28.69 -21.37 23.86
N PRO A 102 -29.41 -20.42 24.48
CA PRO A 102 -28.89 -19.68 25.63
C PRO A 102 -28.61 -20.65 26.79
N LYS A 103 -27.50 -20.42 27.49
CA LYS A 103 -27.12 -21.21 28.67
C LYS A 103 -28.11 -20.94 29.80
N PRO A 104 -28.54 -21.97 30.56
CA PRO A 104 -29.40 -21.75 31.72
C PRO A 104 -28.62 -20.97 32.78
N SER A 105 -29.25 -19.90 33.29
CA SER A 105 -28.84 -19.21 34.49
C SER A 105 -29.14 -20.12 35.68
N TYR A 106 -28.15 -20.35 36.54
CA TYR A 106 -28.33 -20.96 37.86
C TYR A 106 -28.24 -19.87 38.92
#